data_AF-A0A2H6EKP1-F1
#
_entry.id   AF-A0A2H6EKP1-F1
#
_cell.length_a   1.000
_cell.length_b   1.000
_cell.length_c   1.000
_cell.angle_alpha   90.00
_cell.angle_beta   90.00
_cell.angle_gamma   90.00
#
_symmetry.space_group_name_H-M   'P 1'
#
loop_
_entity.id
_entity.type
_entity.pdbx_description
1 polymer ?
#
loop_
_entity_poly.entity_id
_entity_poly.type
_entity_poly.pdbx_seq_one_letter_code
_entity_poly.pdbx_strand_id
1 'polypeptide(L)'
;MEKIDLRRASKETKEAIRRRAIRLVEGKTQKEAAVLLCVNKNSVNTRHKNFKQSCLKGLKEKPQGHKEGIGRLLTSNQEKQI
;
A
#
# COMPACT_ATOMS: atom_id res chain seq x y z
N MET A 1 -20.71 -8.36 0.36
CA MET A 1 -19.67 -7.90 -0.59
C MET A 1 -18.35 -8.45 -0.11
N GLU A 2 -17.65 -9.23 -0.93
CA GLU A 2 -16.33 -9.76 -0.56
C GLU A 2 -15.32 -8.63 -0.48
N LYS A 3 -14.48 -8.64 0.57
CA LYS A 3 -13.44 -7.62 0.74
C LYS A 3 -12.23 -7.99 -0.10
N ILE A 4 -11.69 -7.02 -0.82
CA ILE A 4 -10.45 -7.19 -1.58
C ILE A 4 -9.29 -7.25 -0.59
N ASP A 5 -8.59 -8.39 -0.52
CA ASP A 5 -7.35 -8.49 0.24
C ASP A 5 -6.20 -7.84 -0.55
N LEU A 6 -5.93 -6.58 -0.21
CA LEU A 6 -4.83 -5.80 -0.81
C LEU A 6 -3.44 -6.41 -0.57
N ARG A 7 -3.28 -7.40 0.31
CA ARG A 7 -1.99 -8.09 0.50
C ARG A 7 -1.69 -9.04 -0.67
N ARG A 8 -2.72 -9.64 -1.26
CA ARG A 8 -2.61 -10.63 -2.35
C ARG A 8 -2.80 -10.00 -3.73
N ALA A 9 -3.36 -8.79 -3.80
CA ALA A 9 -3.58 -8.08 -5.05
C ALA A 9 -2.26 -7.72 -5.77
N SER A 10 -2.30 -7.68 -7.10
CA SER A 10 -1.17 -7.24 -7.92
C SER A 10 -0.83 -5.77 -7.65
N LYS A 11 0.39 -5.37 -8.02
CA LYS A 11 0.86 -3.99 -7.91
C LYS A 11 -0.05 -3.01 -8.64
N GLU A 12 -0.44 -3.34 -9.87
CA GLU A 12 -1.31 -2.52 -10.70
C GLU A 12 -2.69 -2.34 -10.07
N THR A 13 -3.29 -3.43 -9.58
CA THR A 13 -4.58 -3.39 -8.89
C THR A 13 -4.51 -2.51 -7.64
N LYS A 14 -3.44 -2.66 -6.84
CA LYS A 14 -3.23 -1.81 -5.65
C LYS A 14 -3.12 -0.34 -6.03
N GLU A 15 -2.37 0.00 -7.08
CA GLU A 15 -2.24 1.40 -7.52
C GLU A 15 -3.54 1.98 -8.08
N ALA A 16 -4.28 1.20 -8.86
CA ALA A 16 -5.59 1.58 -9.38
C ALA A 16 -6.58 1.87 -8.23
N ILE A 17 -6.64 0.98 -7.23
CA ILE A 17 -7.49 1.16 -6.04
C ILE A 17 -7.09 2.43 -5.28
N ARG A 18 -5.79 2.67 -5.08
CA ARG A 18 -5.30 3.87 -4.37
C ARG A 18 -5.70 5.16 -5.10
N ARG A 19 -5.51 5.23 -6.42
CA ARG A 19 -5.90 6.41 -7.23
C ARG A 19 -7.40 6.63 -7.21
N ARG A 20 -8.19 5.55 -7.27
CA ARG A 20 -9.65 5.62 -7.23
C ARG A 20 -10.16 6.03 -5.84
N ALA A 21 -9.50 5.57 -4.78
CA ALA A 21 -9.82 5.97 -3.40
C ALA A 21 -9.65 7.47 -3.19
N ILE A 22 -8.56 8.07 -3.70
CA ILE A 22 -8.36 9.52 -3.58
C ILE A 22 -9.45 10.30 -4.32
N ARG A 23 -9.76 9.93 -5.56
CA ARG A 23 -10.85 10.56 -6.34
C ARG A 23 -12.20 10.44 -5.63
N LEU A 24 -12.49 9.29 -5.02
CA LEU A 24 -13.75 9.11 -4.28
C LEU A 24 -13.82 9.99 -3.03
N VAL A 25 -12.70 10.24 -2.35
CA VAL A 25 -12.65 11.05 -1.12
C VAL A 25 -12.87 12.56 -1.40
N GLU A 26 -12.74 13.02 -2.65
CA GLU A 26 -13.03 14.42 -3.01
C GLU A 26 -14.53 14.73 -2.93
N GLY A 27 -15.41 13.74 -3.14
CA GLY A 27 -16.87 13.93 -3.09
C GLY A 27 -17.59 13.02 -2.09
N LYS A 28 -16.88 12.13 -1.39
CA LYS A 28 -17.45 11.18 -0.43
C LYS A 28 -16.61 11.10 0.83
N THR A 29 -17.22 10.59 1.89
CA THR A 29 -16.48 10.27 3.11
C THR A 29 -15.53 9.09 2.89
N GLN A 30 -14.47 9.02 3.68
CA GLN A 30 -13.53 7.89 3.65
C GLN A 30 -14.22 6.54 3.96
N LYS A 31 -15.31 6.55 4.75
CA LYS A 31 -16.10 5.35 5.04
C LYS A 31 -16.81 4.86 3.78
N GLU A 32 -17.49 5.75 3.06
CA GLU A 32 -18.19 5.42 1.82
C GLU A 32 -17.22 4.96 0.73
N ALA A 33 -16.09 5.65 0.58
CA ALA A 33 -15.05 5.25 -0.36
C ALA A 33 -14.52 3.84 -0.07
N ALA A 34 -14.38 3.48 1.21
CA ALA A 34 -13.96 2.14 1.61
C ALA A 34 -15.00 1.07 1.27
N VAL A 35 -16.28 1.35 1.49
CA VAL A 35 -17.40 0.46 1.13
C VAL A 35 -17.45 0.25 -0.38
N LEU A 36 -17.38 1.32 -1.18
CA LEU A 36 -17.43 1.26 -2.64
C LEU A 36 -16.27 0.47 -3.26
N LEU A 37 -15.09 0.55 -2.63
CA LEU A 37 -13.90 -0.16 -3.10
C LEU A 37 -13.72 -1.53 -2.45
N CYS A 38 -14.61 -1.95 -1.55
CA CYS A 38 -14.51 -3.20 -0.81
C CYS A 38 -13.18 -3.35 -0.04
N VAL A 39 -12.61 -2.25 0.45
CA VAL A 39 -11.33 -2.23 1.19
C VAL A 39 -11.51 -1.80 2.63
N ASN A 40 -10.49 -2.02 3.45
CA ASN A 40 -10.49 -1.52 4.83
C ASN A 40 -10.46 0.03 4.84
N LYS A 41 -11.33 0.65 5.64
CA LYS A 41 -11.37 2.09 5.92
C LYS A 41 -10.00 2.63 6.32
N ASN A 42 -9.25 1.90 7.14
CA ASN A 42 -7.92 2.31 7.59
C ASN A 42 -6.95 2.44 6.42
N SER A 43 -7.05 1.55 5.42
CA SER A 43 -6.27 1.67 4.20
C SER A 43 -6.59 2.96 3.44
N VAL A 44 -7.88 3.32 3.30
CA VAL A 44 -8.28 4.58 2.65
C VAL A 44 -7.74 5.79 3.42
N ASN A 45 -7.89 5.81 4.74
CA ASN A 45 -7.39 6.89 5.60
C ASN A 45 -5.87 7.08 5.45
N THR A 46 -5.08 6.00 5.59
CA THR A 46 -3.62 6.04 5.41
C THR A 46 -3.24 6.56 4.02
N ARG A 47 -3.93 6.12 2.96
CA ARG A 47 -3.64 6.57 1.60
C ARG A 47 -3.98 8.04 1.40
N HIS A 48 -5.09 8.51 1.96
CA HIS A 48 -5.47 9.91 1.93
C HIS A 48 -4.45 10.81 2.65
N LYS A 49 -3.98 10.39 3.84
CA LYS A 49 -2.91 11.10 4.56
C LYS A 49 -1.62 11.17 3.75
N ASN A 50 -1.17 10.03 3.19
CA ASN A 50 0.05 10.00 2.38
C ASN A 50 -0.07 10.87 1.12
N PHE A 51 -1.25 10.89 0.49
CA PHE A 51 -1.52 11.76 -0.66
C PHE A 51 -1.48 13.23 -0.27
N LYS A 52 -2.07 13.64 0.86
CA LYS A 52 -1.96 15.03 1.33
C LYS A 52 -0.51 15.45 1.60
N GLN A 53 0.33 14.53 2.07
CA GLN A 53 1.73 14.84 2.40
C GLN A 53 2.66 14.87 1.18
N SER A 54 2.44 13.99 0.19
CA SER A 54 3.40 13.78 -0.91
C SER A 54 2.76 13.52 -2.28
N CYS A 55 1.50 13.93 -2.44
CA CYS A 55 0.69 13.80 -3.65
C CYS A 55 0.73 12.38 -4.21
N LEU A 56 0.85 12.23 -5.53
CA LEU A 56 0.90 10.93 -6.21
C LEU A 56 2.11 10.08 -5.79
N LYS A 57 3.22 10.69 -5.33
CA LYS A 57 4.39 9.94 -4.84
C LYS A 57 4.04 9.13 -3.58
N GLY A 58 3.16 9.65 -2.72
CA GLY A 58 2.66 8.96 -1.53
C GLY A 58 1.76 7.75 -1.80
N LEU A 59 1.27 7.58 -3.04
CA LEU A 59 0.42 6.47 -3.45
C LEU A 59 1.18 5.31 -4.08
N LYS A 60 2.45 5.50 -4.47
CA LYS A 60 3.28 4.43 -5.06
C LYS A 60 3.50 3.31 -4.06
N GLU A 61 3.62 2.08 -4.56
CA GLU A 61 4.00 0.96 -3.72
C GLU A 61 5.43 1.12 -3.23
N LYS A 62 5.66 0.84 -1.94
CA LYS A 62 6.99 0.80 -1.35
C LYS A 62 7.45 -0.66 -1.30
N PRO A 63 8.75 -0.93 -1.50
CA PRO A 63 9.29 -2.27 -1.26
C PRO A 63 8.95 -2.71 0.17
N GLN A 64 8.55 -3.97 0.30
CA GLN A 64 8.24 -4.60 1.58
C GLN A 64 9.46 -5.41 2.04
N GLY A 65 9.61 -5.57 3.35
CA GLY A 65 10.74 -6.29 3.94
C GLY A 65 11.96 -5.41 4.25
N HIS A 66 12.95 -6.01 4.88
CA HIS A 66 14.24 -5.36 5.12
C HIS A 66 15.00 -5.18 3.81
N LYS A 67 15.78 -4.10 3.73
CA LYS A 67 16.74 -3.96 2.63
C LYS A 67 17.75 -5.10 2.72
N GLU A 68 18.28 -5.50 1.58
CA GLU A 68 19.34 -6.50 1.52
C GLU A 68 20.51 -6.09 2.43
N GLY A 69 21.04 -7.06 3.19
CA GLY A 69 22.12 -6.85 4.16
C GLY A 69 21.70 -6.25 5.52
N ILE A 70 20.45 -5.80 5.69
CA ILE A 70 19.97 -5.27 6.99
C ILE A 70 19.42 -6.42 7.85
N GLY A 71 19.90 -6.52 9.09
CA GLY A 71 19.43 -7.53 10.05
C GLY A 71 20.00 -8.93 9.82
N ARG A 72 21.08 -9.06 9.02
CA ARG A 72 21.81 -10.31 8.84
C ARG A 72 22.96 -10.40 9.85
N LEU A 73 23.12 -11.56 10.47
CA LEU A 73 24.27 -11.89 11.30
C LEU A 73 25.53 -12.18 10.48
N LEU A 74 25.33 -12.73 9.28
CA LEU A 74 26.39 -13.14 8.38
C LEU A 74 26.51 -12.16 7.21
N THR A 75 27.73 -11.93 6.77
CA THR A 75 28.01 -11.22 5.52
C THR A 75 27.63 -12.07 4.32
N SER A 76 27.39 -11.45 3.15
CA SER A 76 27.01 -12.17 1.92
C SER A 76 28.03 -13.27 1.53
N ASN A 77 29.31 -13.09 1.88
CA ASN A 77 30.35 -14.09 1.64
C ASN A 77 30.25 -15.29 2.59
N GLN A 78 29.87 -15.06 3.85
CA GLN A 78 29.68 -16.13 4.84
C GLN A 78 28.44 -16.97 4.53
N GLU A 79 27.39 -16.38 3.99
CA GLU A 79 26.19 -17.13 3.56
C GLU A 79 26.46 -18.08 2.39
N LYS A 80 27.46 -17.81 1.55
CA LYS A 80 27.83 -18.68 0.40
C LYS A 80 28.70 -19.87 0.80
N GLN A 81 29.23 -19.88 2.02
CA GLN A 81 30.10 -20.94 2.54
C GLN A 81 29.34 -21.99 3.36
N ILE A 82 28.03 -21.78 3.58
CA ILE A 82 27.10 -22.74 4.19
C ILE A 82 26.26 -23.35 3.08
#